data_AF-A0A9E6DC22-F1
#
_entry.id   AF-A0A9E6DC22-F1
#
_cell.length_a   1.000
_cell.length_b   1.000
_cell.length_c   1.000
_cell.angle_alpha   90.00
_cell.angle_beta   90.00
_cell.angle_gamma   90.00
#
_symmetry.space_group_name_H-M   'P 1'
#
loop_
_entity.id
_entity.type
_entity.pdbx_description
1 polymer ?
#
loop_
_entity_poly.entity_id
_entity_poly.type
_entity_poly.pdbx_seq_one_letter_code
_entity_poly.pdbx_strand_id
1 'polypeptide(L)'
;MKKKHSKRYWVVLLALSCLTSLVAQDIYVGDGASFYLKPTLNFAAGSNPVTHHSNGVFGEKSGVVWADAATYVDGKITVYDAGTTIVNVGDTVQSLINITTTVTDEIVCDYTRTAPTGTLDSTLAGYNLSDNEYWTVSKTSGSSTDVNVSITAMIGATYNGV
;
A
#
# COMPACT_ATOMS: atom_id res chain seq x y z
N MET A 1 -30.20 7.53 -59.66
CA MET A 1 -29.09 8.31 -59.05
C MET A 1 -28.81 7.77 -57.65
N LYS A 2 -27.64 7.15 -57.39
CA LYS A 2 -27.24 6.74 -56.04
C LYS A 2 -26.19 7.74 -55.51
N LYS A 3 -26.54 8.54 -54.50
CA LYS A 3 -25.64 9.51 -53.85
C LYS A 3 -24.61 8.76 -53.00
N LYS A 4 -23.33 9.04 -53.22
CA LYS A 4 -22.17 8.44 -52.53
C LYS A 4 -21.54 9.49 -51.62
N HIS A 5 -21.93 9.56 -50.35
CA HIS A 5 -21.22 10.41 -49.38
C HIS A 5 -21.15 9.79 -47.97
N SER A 6 -20.03 10.08 -47.31
CA SER A 6 -19.75 9.98 -45.86
C SER A 6 -18.92 8.79 -45.34
N LYS A 7 -17.81 8.42 -46.00
CA LYS A 7 -16.74 7.65 -45.32
C LYS A 7 -15.68 8.51 -44.59
N ARG A 8 -15.82 9.85 -44.58
CA ARG A 8 -14.78 10.78 -44.06
C ARG A 8 -14.96 11.22 -42.60
N TYR A 9 -16.09 10.92 -41.96
CA TYR A 9 -16.35 11.34 -40.57
C TYR A 9 -15.95 10.32 -39.51
N TRP A 10 -15.61 9.10 -39.90
CA TRP A 10 -15.30 8.02 -38.95
C TRP A 10 -13.87 8.09 -38.40
N VAL A 11 -12.94 8.71 -39.13
CA VAL A 11 -11.51 8.78 -38.71
C VAL A 11 -11.29 9.84 -37.64
N VAL A 12 -12.12 10.88 -37.57
CA VAL A 12 -11.98 11.98 -36.59
C VAL A 12 -12.50 11.58 -35.20
N LEU A 13 -13.52 10.71 -35.12
CA LEU A 13 -14.06 10.27 -33.83
C LEU A 13 -13.10 9.34 -33.06
N LEU A 14 -12.29 8.54 -33.77
CA LEU A 14 -11.39 7.56 -33.13
C LEU A 14 -10.14 8.20 -32.51
N ALA A 15 -9.75 9.40 -32.95
CA ALA A 15 -8.61 10.12 -32.38
C ALA A 15 -8.94 10.82 -31.05
N LEU A 16 -10.23 11.06 -30.77
CA LEU A 16 -10.66 11.82 -29.60
C LEU A 16 -10.78 10.95 -28.32
N SER A 17 -10.83 9.62 -28.46
CA SER A 17 -10.91 8.69 -27.32
C SER A 17 -9.55 8.37 -26.68
N CYS A 18 -8.43 8.79 -27.28
CA CYS A 18 -7.08 8.52 -26.75
C CYS A 18 -6.57 9.59 -25.77
N LEU A 19 -7.41 10.57 -25.39
CA LEU A 19 -7.03 11.73 -24.57
C LEU A 19 -7.64 11.73 -23.16
N THR A 20 -8.37 10.69 -22.76
CA THR A 20 -8.84 10.60 -21.37
C THR A 20 -7.68 10.16 -20.49
N SER A 21 -7.25 11.03 -19.58
CA SER A 21 -6.40 10.64 -18.45
C SER A 21 -7.06 9.48 -17.72
N LEU A 22 -6.29 8.44 -17.39
CA LEU A 22 -6.74 7.36 -16.54
C LEU A 22 -7.10 7.98 -15.19
N VAL A 23 -8.39 8.19 -14.95
CA VAL A 23 -8.90 8.74 -13.70
C VAL A 23 -8.59 7.73 -12.60
N ALA A 24 -8.23 8.24 -11.41
CA ALA A 24 -8.08 7.47 -10.18
C ALA A 24 -9.05 6.28 -10.12
N GLN A 25 -8.52 5.06 -10.07
CA GLN A 25 -9.35 3.86 -9.92
C GLN A 25 -9.40 3.52 -8.44
N ASP A 26 -10.60 3.53 -7.88
CA ASP A 26 -10.85 2.93 -6.58
C ASP A 26 -10.55 1.43 -6.69
N ILE A 27 -9.59 0.95 -5.89
CA ILE A 27 -9.20 -0.45 -5.89
C ILE A 27 -9.76 -1.09 -4.63
N TYR A 28 -10.56 -2.13 -4.86
CA TYR A 28 -11.05 -3.03 -3.83
C TYR A 28 -10.58 -4.46 -4.13
N VAL A 29 -9.83 -5.06 -3.22
CA VAL A 29 -9.46 -6.49 -3.33
C VAL A 29 -10.59 -7.33 -2.73
N GLY A 30 -11.30 -8.06 -3.59
CA GLY A 30 -12.46 -8.87 -3.19
C GLY A 30 -12.13 -10.05 -2.27
N ASP A 31 -13.19 -10.70 -1.79
CA ASP A 31 -13.08 -11.88 -0.92
C ASP A 31 -12.33 -13.04 -1.60
N GLY A 32 -11.25 -13.52 -0.97
CA GLY A 32 -10.37 -14.55 -1.51
C GLY A 32 -9.54 -14.12 -2.72
N ALA A 33 -9.62 -12.86 -3.15
CA ALA A 33 -8.85 -12.34 -4.26
C ALA A 33 -7.46 -11.89 -3.80
N SER A 34 -6.53 -11.84 -4.75
CA SER A 34 -5.20 -11.26 -4.53
C SER A 34 -4.89 -10.22 -5.59
N PHE A 35 -4.42 -9.07 -5.15
CA PHE A 35 -3.84 -8.05 -6.00
C PHE A 35 -2.33 -8.02 -5.76
N TYR A 36 -1.53 -7.99 -6.83
CA TYR A 36 -0.08 -7.98 -6.72
C TYR A 36 0.55 -6.88 -7.55
N LEU A 37 1.25 -5.96 -6.89
CA LEU A 37 1.91 -4.81 -7.50
C LEU A 37 3.39 -5.08 -7.77
N LYS A 38 3.83 -4.84 -9.02
CA LYS A 38 5.23 -4.97 -9.45
C LYS A 38 5.90 -3.60 -9.57
N PRO A 39 7.23 -3.48 -9.36
CA PRO A 39 7.94 -2.19 -9.27
C PRO A 39 7.95 -1.37 -10.55
N THR A 40 7.72 -2.01 -11.70
CA THR A 40 7.76 -1.35 -13.02
C THR A 40 6.45 -0.63 -13.38
N LEU A 41 5.46 -0.65 -12.50
CA LEU A 41 4.17 0.01 -12.71
C LEU A 41 4.12 1.25 -11.81
N ASN A 42 3.98 2.43 -12.43
CA ASN A 42 3.60 3.64 -11.67
C ASN A 42 2.18 3.44 -11.16
N PHE A 43 2.06 2.98 -9.93
CA PHE A 43 0.77 2.73 -9.32
C PHE A 43 0.21 4.02 -8.74
N ALA A 44 -0.99 4.37 -9.18
CA ALA A 44 -1.79 5.45 -8.64
C ALA A 44 -3.23 4.93 -8.48
N ALA A 45 -3.68 4.71 -7.24
CA ALA A 45 -5.11 4.51 -6.96
C ALA A 45 -5.85 5.86 -6.81
N GLY A 46 -5.10 6.97 -6.89
CA GLY A 46 -5.61 8.33 -6.75
C GLY A 46 -5.88 8.71 -5.30
N SER A 47 -6.87 9.58 -5.07
CA SER A 47 -7.11 10.19 -3.76
C SER A 47 -7.78 9.29 -2.72
N ASN A 48 -8.23 8.10 -3.13
CA ASN A 48 -8.91 7.17 -2.24
C ASN A 48 -7.95 6.05 -1.81
N PRO A 49 -8.05 5.57 -0.56
CA PRO A 49 -7.28 4.42 -0.14
C PRO A 49 -7.71 3.17 -0.89
N VAL A 50 -6.75 2.27 -1.11
CA VAL A 50 -7.03 0.91 -1.55
C VAL A 50 -7.62 0.15 -0.36
N THR A 51 -8.77 -0.48 -0.56
CA THR A 51 -9.44 -1.27 0.48
C THR A 51 -9.46 -2.74 0.08
N HIS A 52 -9.71 -3.63 1.04
CA HIS A 52 -9.81 -5.05 0.76
C HIS A 52 -10.75 -5.77 1.73
N HIS A 53 -11.29 -6.89 1.25
CA HIS A 53 -11.99 -7.84 2.11
C HIS A 53 -11.03 -8.42 3.15
N SER A 54 -11.56 -8.94 4.26
CA SER A 54 -10.75 -9.57 5.32
C SER A 54 -9.95 -10.79 4.84
N ASN A 55 -10.44 -11.51 3.83
CA ASN A 55 -9.70 -12.59 3.15
C ASN A 55 -9.08 -12.17 1.81
N GLY A 56 -9.18 -10.89 1.45
CA GLY A 56 -8.50 -10.33 0.28
C GLY A 56 -7.05 -9.99 0.64
N VAL A 57 -6.14 -10.17 -0.31
CA VAL A 57 -4.71 -9.89 -0.12
C VAL A 57 -4.24 -8.81 -1.07
N PHE A 58 -3.81 -7.68 -0.53
CA PHE A 58 -2.99 -6.73 -1.28
C PHE A 58 -1.52 -7.03 -1.06
N GLY A 59 -0.81 -7.33 -2.14
CA GLY A 59 0.61 -7.65 -2.12
C GLY A 59 1.41 -6.72 -3.02
N GLU A 60 2.65 -6.46 -2.64
CA GLU A 60 3.61 -5.74 -3.48
C GLU A 60 4.98 -6.42 -3.46
N LYS A 61 5.70 -6.31 -4.57
CA LYS A 61 7.10 -6.73 -4.62
C LYS A 61 7.98 -5.69 -3.96
N SER A 62 9.09 -6.12 -3.36
CA SER A 62 10.07 -5.19 -2.83
C SER A 62 10.55 -4.20 -3.89
N GLY A 63 10.70 -2.94 -3.47
CA GLY A 63 11.15 -1.82 -4.33
C GLY A 63 10.06 -1.18 -5.19
N VAL A 64 8.78 -1.49 -4.95
CA VAL A 64 7.66 -0.74 -5.53
C VAL A 64 7.73 0.74 -5.12
N VAL A 65 7.46 1.61 -6.09
CA VAL A 65 7.35 3.06 -5.88
C VAL A 65 5.91 3.48 -6.16
N TRP A 66 5.27 4.06 -5.16
CA TRP A 66 3.93 4.61 -5.26
C TRP A 66 4.01 5.99 -5.92
N ALA A 67 3.17 6.24 -6.93
CA ALA A 67 3.24 7.47 -7.72
C ALA A 67 2.59 8.67 -7.01
N ASP A 68 1.67 8.40 -6.08
CA ASP A 68 0.96 9.40 -5.29
C ASP A 68 1.30 9.22 -3.81
N ALA A 69 1.75 10.30 -3.18
CA ALA A 69 2.12 10.32 -1.77
C ALA A 69 0.90 10.24 -0.84
N ALA A 70 -0.33 10.45 -1.34
CA ALA A 70 -1.54 10.36 -0.52
C ALA A 70 -2.21 8.97 -0.54
N THR A 71 -1.87 8.11 -1.50
CA THR A 71 -2.50 6.79 -1.61
C THR A 71 -1.87 5.80 -0.63
N TYR A 72 -2.71 5.01 0.04
CA TYR A 72 -2.30 3.93 0.93
C TYR A 72 -3.29 2.76 0.84
N VAL A 73 -2.90 1.61 1.38
CA VAL A 73 -3.83 0.50 1.65
C VAL A 73 -4.41 0.68 3.04
N ASP A 74 -5.74 0.79 3.12
CA ASP A 74 -6.49 0.74 4.38
C ASP A 74 -6.60 -0.73 4.80
N GLY A 75 -5.71 -1.14 5.71
CA GLY A 75 -5.49 -2.51 6.15
C GLY A 75 -4.08 -3.03 5.87
N LYS A 76 -3.99 -4.27 5.38
CA LYS A 76 -2.75 -5.06 5.33
C LYS A 76 -2.09 -5.04 3.96
N ILE A 77 -0.78 -4.84 3.95
CA ILE A 77 0.07 -5.07 2.77
C ILE A 77 1.00 -6.25 3.03
N THR A 78 1.11 -7.13 2.04
CA THR A 78 2.11 -8.20 2.02
C THR A 78 3.26 -7.82 1.07
N VAL A 79 4.46 -7.63 1.60
CA VAL A 79 5.68 -7.37 0.83
C VAL A 79 6.37 -8.69 0.53
N TYR A 80 6.71 -8.91 -0.74
CA TYR A 80 7.41 -10.09 -1.21
C TYR A 80 8.82 -9.76 -1.71
N ASP A 81 9.72 -10.74 -1.64
CA ASP A 81 11.11 -10.68 -2.11
C ASP A 81 12.07 -9.87 -1.20
N ALA A 82 13.36 -9.93 -1.56
CA ALA A 82 14.43 -9.20 -0.89
C ALA A 82 14.47 -7.72 -1.33
N GLY A 83 14.91 -6.85 -0.41
CA GLY A 83 15.21 -5.46 -0.68
C GLY A 83 14.61 -4.51 0.34
N THR A 84 14.74 -3.21 0.07
CA THR A 84 14.11 -2.15 0.86
C THR A 84 12.82 -1.70 0.19
N THR A 85 11.75 -1.61 0.98
CA THR A 85 10.43 -1.18 0.54
C THR A 85 9.86 -0.15 1.50
N ILE A 86 9.32 0.92 0.96
CA ILE A 86 8.50 1.88 1.70
C ILE A 86 7.05 1.41 1.56
N VAL A 87 6.52 0.85 2.64
CA VAL A 87 5.18 0.28 2.65
C VAL A 87 4.17 1.39 2.98
N ASN A 88 3.17 1.55 2.11
CA ASN A 88 2.15 2.60 2.20
C ASN A 88 0.84 2.03 2.75
N VAL A 89 0.77 1.81 4.07
CA VAL A 89 -0.48 1.43 4.76
C VAL A 89 -1.10 2.64 5.45
N GLY A 90 -2.32 2.51 5.93
CA GLY A 90 -2.96 3.56 6.70
C GLY A 90 -4.27 3.12 7.32
N ASP A 91 -4.81 4.00 8.15
CA ASP A 91 -6.10 3.88 8.83
C ASP A 91 -6.63 5.31 8.92
N THR A 92 -7.53 5.68 8.02
CA THR A 92 -8.01 7.06 7.72
C THR A 92 -6.95 8.05 7.23
N VAL A 93 -5.66 7.82 7.53
CA VAL A 93 -4.49 8.58 7.11
C VAL A 93 -3.35 7.60 6.80
N GLN A 94 -2.55 7.90 5.78
CA GLN A 94 -1.34 7.14 5.46
C GLN A 94 -0.34 7.16 6.62
N SER A 95 0.34 6.03 6.82
CA SER A 95 1.56 5.92 7.61
C SER A 95 2.60 5.11 6.83
N LEU A 96 3.87 5.46 7.00
CA LEU A 96 4.97 4.88 6.22
C LEU A 96 5.92 4.11 7.12
N ILE A 97 6.20 2.86 6.73
CA ILE A 97 7.25 2.03 7.33
C ILE A 97 8.20 1.56 6.25
N ASN A 98 9.49 1.55 6.56
CA ASN A 98 10.48 0.93 5.72
C ASN A 98 10.76 -0.48 6.23
N ILE A 99 10.66 -1.45 5.33
CA ILE A 99 11.02 -2.84 5.56
C ILE A 99 12.25 -3.15 4.70
N THR A 100 13.30 -3.69 5.30
CA THR A 100 14.46 -4.21 4.56
C THR A 100 14.68 -5.68 4.87
N THR A 101 14.69 -6.50 3.82
CA THR A 101 14.96 -7.93 3.84
C THR A 101 16.18 -8.24 2.98
N THR A 102 17.01 -9.20 3.40
CA THR A 102 18.27 -9.55 2.70
C THR A 102 18.11 -10.76 1.78
N VAL A 103 17.04 -11.54 1.96
CA VAL A 103 16.65 -12.65 1.10
C VAL A 103 15.14 -12.60 0.82
N THR A 104 14.65 -13.49 -0.05
CA THR A 104 13.21 -13.59 -0.32
C THR A 104 12.47 -13.95 0.96
N ASP A 105 11.67 -12.98 1.42
CA ASP A 105 10.71 -13.15 2.51
C ASP A 105 9.31 -12.74 2.05
N GLU A 106 8.35 -13.05 2.91
CA GLU A 106 7.01 -12.52 2.88
C GLU A 106 6.76 -11.79 4.20
N ILE A 107 6.56 -10.48 4.14
CA ILE A 107 6.35 -9.60 5.29
C ILE A 107 4.95 -9.00 5.21
N VAL A 108 4.11 -9.29 6.20
CA VAL A 108 2.79 -8.66 6.34
C VAL A 108 2.91 -7.47 7.28
N CYS A 109 2.53 -6.30 6.78
CA CYS A 109 2.46 -5.05 7.53
C CYS A 109 1.00 -4.64 7.68
N ASP A 110 0.61 -4.25 8.89
CA ASP A 110 -0.69 -3.71 9.25
C ASP A 110 -0.51 -2.46 10.10
N TYR A 111 -1.46 -1.53 10.02
CA TYR A 111 -1.43 -0.27 10.76
C TYR A 111 -2.81 0.08 11.28
N THR A 112 -2.86 0.60 12.51
CA THR A 112 -4.08 1.20 13.06
C THR A 112 -3.75 2.40 13.95
N ARG A 113 -4.71 3.31 14.05
CA ARG A 113 -4.71 4.42 15.01
C ARG A 113 -5.44 4.09 16.30
N THR A 114 -6.00 2.89 16.40
CA THR A 114 -6.64 2.40 17.62
C THR A 114 -5.61 1.65 18.45
N ALA A 115 -5.40 2.10 19.70
CA ALA A 115 -4.50 1.43 20.61
C ALA A 115 -4.87 -0.05 20.77
N PRO A 116 -3.91 -0.99 20.67
CA PRO A 116 -4.15 -2.39 20.96
C PRO A 116 -4.73 -2.57 22.35
N THR A 117 -5.74 -3.43 22.46
CA THR A 117 -6.30 -3.80 23.77
C THR A 117 -5.40 -4.89 24.38
N GLY A 118 -4.79 -4.62 25.53
CA GLY A 118 -3.85 -5.55 26.16
C GLY A 118 -3.04 -4.93 27.28
N THR A 119 -2.25 -5.77 27.94
CA THR A 119 -1.22 -5.29 28.89
C THR A 119 0.09 -5.13 28.13
N LEU A 120 0.76 -3.99 28.29
CA LEU A 120 2.09 -3.78 27.73
C LEU A 120 3.05 -4.83 28.28
N ASP A 121 3.85 -5.45 27.40
CA ASP A 121 4.92 -6.33 27.85
C ASP A 121 5.91 -5.53 28.71
N SER A 122 6.19 -6.01 29.93
CA SER A 122 7.11 -5.36 30.87
C SER A 122 8.51 -5.08 30.28
N THR A 123 8.94 -5.84 29.27
CA THR A 123 10.21 -5.62 28.56
C THR A 123 10.20 -4.34 27.71
N LEU A 124 9.01 -3.84 27.36
CA LEU A 124 8.81 -2.64 26.56
C LEU A 124 8.61 -1.36 27.40
N ALA A 125 8.59 -1.46 28.73
CA ALA A 125 8.29 -0.34 29.63
C ALA A 125 9.31 0.82 29.62
N GLY A 126 10.45 0.67 28.93
CA GLY A 126 11.45 1.72 28.74
C GLY A 126 11.55 2.25 27.32
N TYR A 127 10.68 1.79 26.41
CA TYR A 127 10.69 2.18 25.01
C TYR A 127 9.77 3.37 24.77
N ASN A 128 10.18 4.30 23.90
CA ASN A 128 9.35 5.39 23.44
C ASN A 128 8.27 4.88 22.48
N LEU A 129 7.15 4.44 23.02
CA LEU A 129 6.01 3.94 22.27
C LEU A 129 5.11 5.10 21.84
N SER A 130 4.57 5.00 20.63
CA SER A 130 3.58 5.95 20.11
C SER A 130 2.28 5.83 20.88
N ASP A 131 1.61 6.96 21.12
CA ASP A 131 0.26 7.02 21.66
C ASP A 131 -0.84 6.93 20.60
N ASN A 132 -0.48 7.03 19.32
CA ASN A 132 -1.42 7.28 18.22
C ASN A 132 -1.14 6.43 16.95
N GLU A 133 0.01 5.77 16.85
CA GLU A 133 0.38 4.95 15.70
C GLU A 133 0.83 3.55 16.13
N TYR A 134 0.13 2.53 15.65
CA TYR A 134 0.39 1.15 16.03
C TYR A 134 0.56 0.30 14.79
N TRP A 135 1.72 -0.37 14.71
CA TRP A 135 2.10 -1.20 13.58
C TRP A 135 2.18 -2.66 14.01
N THR A 136 1.70 -3.57 13.16
CA THR A 136 2.02 -5.00 13.25
C THR A 136 2.84 -5.38 12.04
N VAL A 137 4.06 -5.86 12.27
CA VAL A 137 4.95 -6.37 11.21
C VAL A 137 5.24 -7.82 11.52
N SER A 138 4.94 -8.71 10.59
CA SER A 138 5.15 -10.15 10.76
C SER A 138 5.79 -10.75 9.53
N LYS A 139 6.85 -11.54 9.73
CA LYS A 139 7.40 -12.39 8.67
C LYS A 139 6.64 -13.71 8.64
N THR A 140 5.90 -13.96 7.57
CA THR A 140 5.11 -15.19 7.39
C THR A 140 5.90 -16.27 6.65
N SER A 141 6.88 -15.88 5.85
CA SER A 141 7.76 -16.80 5.11
C SER A 141 9.15 -16.19 4.89
N GLY A 142 10.12 -17.07 4.60
CA GLY A 142 11.48 -16.70 4.23
C GLY A 142 12.52 -16.80 5.35
N SER A 143 13.77 -16.54 4.98
CA SER A 143 14.95 -16.90 5.79
C SER A 143 15.78 -15.72 6.28
N SER A 144 15.37 -14.45 6.07
CA SER A 144 16.13 -13.33 6.65
C SER A 144 16.11 -13.44 8.16
N THR A 145 17.28 -13.39 8.78
CA THR A 145 17.42 -13.34 10.25
C THR A 145 17.39 -11.92 10.79
N ASP A 146 17.50 -10.94 9.89
CA ASP A 146 17.77 -9.53 10.16
C ASP A 146 16.80 -8.62 9.40
N VAL A 147 15.48 -8.90 9.50
CA VAL A 147 14.45 -7.99 8.98
C VAL A 147 14.56 -6.66 9.71
N ASN A 148 14.95 -5.60 9.00
CA ASN A 148 15.05 -4.27 9.56
C ASN A 148 13.74 -3.51 9.31
N VAL A 149 13.21 -2.91 10.37
CA VAL A 149 11.98 -2.15 10.36
C VAL A 149 12.27 -0.75 10.90
N SER A 150 11.97 0.29 10.12
CA SER A 150 12.10 1.68 10.56
C SER A 150 10.83 2.46 10.27
N ILE A 151 10.32 3.17 11.26
CA ILE A 151 9.11 4.00 11.14
C ILE A 151 9.48 5.46 10.87
N THR A 152 8.66 6.13 10.07
CA THR A 152 8.66 7.60 10.02
C THR A 152 7.55 8.10 10.92
N ALA A 153 7.91 8.80 12.00
CA ALA A 153 6.93 9.28 12.96
C ALA A 153 5.92 10.25 12.32
N MET A 154 4.61 10.04 12.57
CA MET A 154 3.58 10.99 12.18
C MET A 154 3.78 12.33 12.88
N ILE A 155 3.52 13.40 12.12
CA ILE A 155 3.50 14.76 12.66
C ILE A 155 2.44 14.85 13.75
N GLY A 156 2.86 15.21 14.97
CA GLY A 156 1.97 15.40 16.12
C GLY A 156 1.71 14.14 16.96
N ALA A 157 2.25 12.97 16.58
CA ALA A 157 2.27 11.81 17.46
C ALA A 157 3.33 11.99 18.56
N THR A 158 3.01 11.51 19.76
CA THR A 158 3.92 11.57 20.90
C THR A 158 4.47 10.19 21.19
N TYR A 159 5.78 10.10 21.42
CA TYR A 159 6.51 8.85 21.60
C TYR A 159 7.13 8.84 22.98
N ASN A 160 6.30 8.66 24.01
CA ASN A 160 6.73 8.93 25.39
C ASN A 160 6.96 7.69 26.23
N GLY A 161 6.44 6.50 25.88
CA GLY A 161 6.81 5.30 26.63
C GLY A 161 6.48 5.30 28.13
N VAL A 162 5.60 6.20 28.60
CA VAL A 162 5.22 6.35 30.03
C VAL A 162 3.72 6.24 30.20
#